data_AF-A0A914ALB3-F1
#
_entry.id   AF-A0A914ALB3-F1
#
_cell.length_a   1.000
_cell.length_b   1.000
_cell.length_c   1.000
_cell.angle_alpha   90.00
_cell.angle_beta   90.00
_cell.angle_gamma   90.00
#
_symmetry.space_group_name_H-M   'P 1'
#
loop_
_entity.id
_entity.type
_entity.pdbx_description
1 polymer ?
#
loop_
_entity_poly.entity_id
_entity_poly.type
_entity_poly.pdbx_seq_one_letter_code
_entity_poly.pdbx_strand_id
1 'polypeptide(L)'
;MADDRSGASFKVETVQKLLQSTFQDDKTKISKDAVRLMVEMLRVFAAEGAARAAQQAKSESGTVVEPRHFEKVLPQLLLDF
;
A
#
# COMPACT_ATOMS: atom_id res chain seq x y z
N MET A 1 5.31 25.54 2.58
CA MET A 1 6.44 24.64 2.27
C MET A 1 5.85 23.44 1.57
N ALA A 2 5.95 23.39 0.24
CA ALA A 2 5.48 22.25 -0.53
C ALA A 2 6.50 21.13 -0.32
N ASP A 3 6.15 20.19 0.54
CA ASP A 3 6.95 19.00 0.79
C ASP A 3 7.08 18.22 -0.53
N ASP A 4 8.31 18.17 -1.03
CA ASP A 4 8.71 17.41 -2.20
C ASP A 4 8.55 15.92 -1.87
N ARG A 5 7.34 15.40 -2.06
CA ARG A 5 7.00 13.98 -1.91
C ARG A 5 7.61 13.14 -3.05
N SER A 6 8.90 13.30 -3.32
CA SER A 6 9.71 12.38 -4.11
C SER A 6 10.09 11.15 -3.25
N GLY A 7 9.08 10.53 -2.63
CA GLY A 7 9.22 9.26 -1.94
C GLY A 7 9.13 8.10 -2.93
N ALA A 8 9.69 6.94 -2.57
CA ALA A 8 9.54 5.73 -3.38
C ALA A 8 8.04 5.48 -3.67
N SER A 9 7.73 5.21 -4.94
CA SER A 9 6.36 4.95 -5.41
C SER A 9 6.34 3.86 -6.48
N PHE A 10 5.14 3.34 -6.76
CA PHE A 10 4.95 2.29 -7.77
C PHE A 10 4.98 2.88 -9.18
N LYS A 11 5.56 2.14 -10.13
CA LYS A 11 5.46 2.48 -11.55
C LYS A 11 3.99 2.36 -11.99
N VAL A 12 3.49 3.39 -12.66
CA VAL A 12 2.11 3.45 -13.18
C VAL A 12 1.77 2.22 -14.02
N GLU A 13 2.68 1.80 -14.91
CA GLU A 13 2.50 0.62 -15.76
C GLU A 13 2.38 -0.69 -14.98
N THR A 14 3.09 -0.81 -13.85
CA THR A 14 3.00 -1.98 -12.98
C THR A 14 1.62 -2.04 -12.33
N VAL A 15 1.14 -0.93 -11.78
CA VAL A 15 -0.18 -0.86 -11.16
C VAL A 15 -1.28 -1.11 -12.20
N GLN A 16 -1.14 -0.55 -13.41
CA GLN A 16 -2.08 -0.81 -14.49
C GLN A 16 -2.16 -2.30 -14.84
N LYS A 17 -1.02 -2.97 -15.03
CA LYS A 17 -0.98 -4.41 -15.34
C LYS A 17 -1.51 -5.26 -14.20
N LEU A 18 -1.21 -4.90 -12.95
CA LEU A 18 -1.74 -5.57 -11.77
C LEU A 18 -3.27 -5.52 -11.73
N LEU A 19 -3.86 -4.33 -11.90
CA LEU A 19 -5.32 -4.18 -11.92
C LEU A 19 -5.95 -4.98 -13.07
N GLN A 20 -5.38 -4.87 -14.28
CA GLN A 20 -5.85 -5.61 -15.45
C GLN A 20 -5.80 -7.13 -15.26
N SER A 21 -4.80 -7.65 -14.53
CA SER A 21 -4.70 -9.09 -14.24
C SER A 21 -5.80 -9.63 -13.31
N THR A 22 -6.53 -8.75 -12.63
CA THR A 22 -7.59 -9.11 -11.67
C THR A 22 -9.00 -8.87 -12.20
N PHE A 23 -9.14 -8.19 -13.35
CA PHE A 23 -10.45 -7.95 -13.94
C PHE A 23 -11.07 -9.26 -14.44
N GLN A 24 -12.34 -9.47 -14.11
CA GLN A 24 -13.09 -10.67 -14.51
C GLN A 24 -13.63 -10.59 -15.95
N ASP A 25 -13.79 -9.37 -16.48
CA ASP A 25 -14.24 -9.11 -17.85
C ASP A 25 -13.13 -8.39 -18.64
N ASP A 26 -12.72 -8.98 -19.75
CA ASP A 26 -11.70 -8.46 -20.67
C ASP A 26 -12.03 -7.08 -21.27
N LYS A 27 -13.30 -6.67 -21.23
CA LYS A 27 -13.74 -5.34 -21.69
C LYS A 27 -13.55 -4.26 -20.63
N THR A 28 -13.20 -4.62 -19.39
CA THR A 28 -12.98 -3.67 -18.30
C THR A 28 -11.81 -2.75 -18.63
N LYS A 29 -12.04 -1.44 -18.59
CA LYS A 29 -11.02 -0.42 -18.84
C LYS A 29 -10.89 0.47 -17.61
N ILE A 30 -9.67 0.94 -17.39
CA ILE A 30 -9.35 1.91 -16.35
C ILE A 30 -8.73 3.16 -16.99
N SER A 31 -9.18 4.34 -16.57
CA SER A 31 -8.65 5.61 -17.09
C SER A 31 -7.25 5.88 -16.54
N LYS A 32 -6.46 6.70 -17.26
CA LYS A 32 -5.09 7.04 -16.82
C LYS A 32 -5.07 7.71 -15.44
N ASP A 33 -6.04 8.58 -15.17
CA ASP A 33 -6.12 9.28 -13.87
C ASP A 33 -6.55 8.34 -12.74
N ALA A 34 -7.44 7.37 -13.02
CA ALA A 34 -7.76 6.32 -12.06
C ALA A 34 -6.54 5.45 -11.73
N VAL A 35 -5.72 5.08 -12.73
CA VAL A 35 -4.46 4.34 -12.46
C VAL A 35 -3.52 5.17 -11.57
N ARG A 36 -3.37 6.48 -11.83
CA ARG A 36 -2.55 7.36 -10.97
C ARG A 36 -3.06 7.43 -9.54
N LEU A 37 -4.38 7.48 -9.35
CA LEU A 37 -4.97 7.43 -8.02
C LEU A 37 -4.70 6.09 -7.32
N MET A 38 -4.79 4.98 -8.05
CA MET A 38 -4.46 3.65 -7.53
C MET A 38 -2.99 3.49 -7.16
N VAL A 39 -2.07 4.15 -7.88
CA VAL A 39 -0.64 4.21 -7.50
C VAL A 39 -0.50 4.82 -6.10
N GLU A 40 -1.16 5.95 -5.84
CA GLU A 40 -1.13 6.58 -4.52
C GLU A 40 -1.84 5.74 -3.45
N MET A 41 -2.98 5.11 -3.79
CA MET A 41 -3.70 4.24 -2.87
C MET A 41 -2.84 3.05 -2.41
N LEU A 42 -2.15 2.37 -3.34
CA LEU A 42 -1.23 1.28 -3.02
C LEU A 42 -0.02 1.77 -2.22
N ARG A 43 0.50 2.97 -2.53
CA ARG A 43 1.59 3.59 -1.77
C ARG A 43 1.19 3.84 -0.32
N VAL A 44 0.00 4.38 -0.10
CA VAL A 44 -0.55 4.60 1.24
C VAL A 44 -0.78 3.27 1.97
N PHE A 45 -1.37 2.27 1.32
CA PHE A 45 -1.57 0.94 1.90
C PHE A 45 -0.26 0.31 2.40
N ALA A 46 0.79 0.35 1.57
CA ALA A 46 2.11 -0.17 1.95
C ALA A 46 2.76 0.64 3.10
N ALA A 47 2.67 1.97 3.05
CA ALA A 47 3.21 2.84 4.09
C ALA A 47 2.49 2.65 5.43
N GLU A 48 1.16 2.52 5.42
CA GLU A 48 0.33 2.24 6.60
C GLU A 48 0.70 0.89 7.22
N GLY A 49 0.81 -0.16 6.41
CA GLY A 49 1.23 -1.48 6.89
C GLY A 49 2.61 -1.44 7.57
N ALA A 50 3.57 -0.76 6.96
CA ALA A 50 4.91 -0.60 7.54
C ALA A 50 4.90 0.23 8.84
N ALA A 51 4.18 1.35 8.85
CA ALA A 51 4.11 2.24 10.01
C ALA A 51 3.44 1.56 11.21
N ARG A 52 2.32 0.85 10.98
CA ARG A 52 1.60 0.11 12.03
C ARG A 52 2.44 -1.04 12.57
N ALA A 53 3.14 -1.79 11.71
CA ALA A 53 4.04 -2.85 12.15
C ALA A 53 5.24 -2.31 12.96
N ALA A 54 5.79 -1.16 12.57
CA ALA A 54 6.83 -0.48 13.34
C ALA A 54 6.33 0.00 14.71
N GLN A 55 5.11 0.55 14.78
CA GLN A 55 4.48 0.93 16.04
C GLN A 55 4.24 -0.29 16.94
N GLN A 56 3.81 -1.42 16.37
CA GLN A 56 3.61 -2.67 17.10
C GLN A 56 4.95 -3.26 17.61
N ALA A 57 6.02 -3.18 16.83
CA ALA A 57 7.35 -3.59 17.30
C ALA A 57 7.81 -2.72 18.49
N LYS A 58 7.62 -1.40 18.38
CA LYS A 58 7.99 -0.44 19.42
C LYS A 58 7.20 -0.65 20.72
N SER A 59 5.91 -0.97 20.64
CA SER A 59 5.08 -1.25 21.83
C SER A 59 5.54 -2.53 22.56
N GLU A 60 6.19 -3.43 21.85
CA GLU A 60 6.79 -4.66 22.38
C GLU A 60 8.28 -4.51 22.72
N SER A 61 8.79 -3.27 22.79
CA SER A 61 10.20 -2.93 23.04
C SER A 61 11.20 -3.52 22.02
N GLY A 62 10.73 -3.88 20.83
CA GLY A 62 11.55 -4.32 19.71
C GLY A 62 12.16 -3.15 18.93
N THR A 63 13.38 -3.31 18.42
CA THR A 63 14.06 -2.33 17.55
C THR A 63 13.97 -2.68 16.07
N VAL A 64 13.52 -3.89 15.74
CA VAL A 64 13.36 -4.41 14.37
C VAL A 64 11.94 -4.95 14.20
N VAL A 65 11.35 -4.68 13.03
CA VAL A 65 10.04 -5.23 12.68
C VAL A 65 10.22 -6.69 12.26
N GLU A 66 9.56 -7.59 12.99
CA GLU A 66 9.45 -9.01 12.69
C GLU A 66 8.06 -9.33 12.11
N PRO A 67 7.89 -10.45 11.37
CA PRO A 67 6.61 -10.82 10.77
C PRO A 67 5.42 -10.81 11.75
N ARG A 68 5.63 -11.28 12.99
CA ARG A 68 4.62 -11.29 14.06
C ARG A 68 4.04 -9.91 14.40
N HIS A 69 4.81 -8.84 14.23
CA HIS A 69 4.30 -7.48 14.45
C HIS A 69 3.32 -7.07 13.34
N PHE A 70 3.61 -7.46 12.10
CA PHE A 70 2.72 -7.21 10.98
C PHE A 70 1.44 -8.07 11.07
N GLU A 71 1.56 -9.35 11.43
CA GLU A 71 0.43 -10.26 11.63
C GLU A 71 -0.59 -9.72 12.65
N LYS A 72 -0.12 -9.06 13.73
CA LYS A 72 -1.01 -8.46 14.74
C LYS A 72 -1.80 -7.26 14.23
N VAL A 73 -1.24 -6.46 13.32
CA VAL A 73 -1.91 -5.25 12.78
C VAL A 73 -2.69 -5.52 11.50
N LEU A 74 -2.40 -6.65 10.83
CA LEU A 74 -3.00 -7.03 9.55
C LEU A 74 -4.54 -7.07 9.57
N PRO A 75 -5.23 -7.60 10.60
CA PRO A 75 -6.69 -7.63 10.61
C PRO A 75 -7.30 -6.24 10.50
N GLN A 76 -6.80 -5.26 11.27
CA GLN A 76 -7.31 -3.89 11.21
C GLN A 76 -6.88 -3.18 9.92
N LEU A 77 -5.66 -3.43 9.43
CA LEU A 77 -5.21 -2.89 8.15
C LEU A 77 -6.13 -3.31 7.00
N LEU A 78 -6.60 -4.56 6.97
CA LEU A 78 -7.52 -5.07 5.96
C LEU A 78 -8.98 -4.61 6.16
N LEU A 79 -9.36 -4.13 7.34
CA LEU A 79 -10.69 -3.57 7.59
C LEU A 79 -10.78 -2.08 7.21
N ASP A 80 -9.65 -1.37 7.26
CA ASP A 80 -9.59 0.05 6.91
C ASP A 80 -9.58 0.29 5.37
N PHE A 81 -9.35 -0.75 4.57
CA PHE A 81 -9.21 -0.74 3.11
C PHE A 81 -10.19 -1.70 2.45
#